data_AF-G0EN62-F1
#
_entry.id   AF-G0EN62-F1
#
_cell.length_a   1.000
_cell.length_b   1.000
_cell.length_c   1.000
_cell.angle_alpha   90.00
_cell.angle_beta   90.00
_cell.angle_gamma   90.00
#
_symmetry.space_group_name_H-M   'P 1'
#
loop_
_entity.id
_entity.type
_entity.pdbx_description
1 polymer ?
#
loop_
_entity_poly.entity_id
_entity_poly.type
_entity_poly.pdbx_seq_one_letter_code
_entity_poly.pdbx_strand_id
1 'polypeptide(L)'
;MFISLLILNCSATITNPSPKKETEIGDGSFIDPTPTPDPEPKPDPKPEEVIITDQAQIAEYIKNHNGVYYSRYEDDSLGVRYIIDADKIYNGYGTEVISTMKTLLGNKLQIYIEGKKSGSSANLGYEMNDEMYTFNFGSDGNIYLFANAIFHRENYQKPTTGYETKIGEPIQELITYSGNYYYYDYDDTKKYYILIDQIGQTYIDENLKINYSKTELSNNVLIISYTKTGGTSIREELHFYDKEGNKDYKLIFGNTWINNQLQYETLIKHNLFSTYNGVYKSADGTTTLTVTTTDAQITGVRYSYAPVVTGNTLTIYQYSSKEGTKEHKFVFSDDKMKATYTKPDGTTVELNKQQ
;
A
#
# COMPACT_ATOMS: atom_id res chain seq x y z
N MET A 1 25.33 3.43 -4.59
CA MET A 1 24.33 2.91 -5.54
C MET A 1 22.99 2.98 -4.81
N PHE A 2 21.99 3.60 -5.42
CA PHE A 2 20.82 4.24 -4.80
C PHE A 2 20.05 3.37 -3.80
N ILE A 3 20.16 3.71 -2.51
CA ILE A 3 19.24 3.24 -1.46
C ILE A 3 17.98 4.08 -1.61
N SER A 4 17.03 3.54 -2.35
CA SER A 4 15.65 4.00 -2.25
C SER A 4 15.00 3.22 -1.15
N LEU A 5 14.63 3.92 -0.08
CA LEU A 5 13.51 3.54 0.77
C LEU A 5 12.39 3.15 -0.22
N LEU A 6 12.10 1.86 -0.32
CA LEU A 6 11.23 1.30 -1.35
C LEU A 6 9.74 1.69 -1.18
N ILE A 7 9.48 2.72 -0.37
CA ILE A 7 8.21 3.43 -0.28
C ILE A 7 8.04 4.43 -1.46
N LEU A 8 9.09 4.70 -2.26
CA LEU A 8 9.03 5.70 -3.35
C LEU A 8 9.54 5.25 -4.74
N ASN A 9 9.88 3.98 -4.98
CA ASN A 9 10.58 3.58 -6.23
C ASN A 9 10.07 2.30 -6.92
N CYS A 10 8.76 2.02 -6.89
CA CYS A 10 8.13 1.38 -8.04
C CYS A 10 7.56 2.47 -8.92
N SER A 11 7.81 2.38 -10.24
CA SER A 11 7.47 3.34 -11.31
C SER A 11 5.97 3.64 -11.52
N ALA A 12 5.17 3.59 -10.45
CA ALA A 12 3.80 4.07 -10.37
C ALA A 12 3.82 5.58 -10.10
N THR A 13 2.87 6.33 -10.66
CA THR A 13 2.75 7.75 -10.33
C THR A 13 2.32 7.88 -8.86
N ILE A 14 3.26 8.27 -7.98
CA ILE A 14 3.05 8.50 -6.54
C ILE A 14 2.21 9.75 -6.28
N THR A 15 1.98 10.54 -7.32
CA THR A 15 1.01 11.62 -7.32
C THR A 15 0.25 11.60 -8.64
N ASN A 16 -1.05 11.86 -8.61
CA ASN A 16 -1.79 12.18 -9.82
C ASN A 16 -1.41 13.62 -10.23
N PRO A 17 -0.75 13.84 -11.38
CA PRO A 17 -0.31 15.18 -11.78
C PRO A 17 -1.46 16.13 -12.13
N SER A 18 -2.72 15.66 -12.19
CA SER A 18 -3.89 16.50 -12.50
C SER A 18 -5.21 15.90 -11.99
N PRO A 19 -5.51 15.99 -10.68
CA PRO A 19 -6.86 15.69 -10.21
C PRO A 19 -7.82 16.73 -10.80
N LYS A 20 -8.71 16.31 -11.70
CA LYS A 20 -9.74 17.19 -12.30
C LYS A 20 -10.76 17.72 -11.27
N LYS A 21 -10.66 17.28 -10.03
CA LYS A 21 -11.46 17.67 -8.85
C LYS A 21 -10.64 17.32 -7.60
N GLU A 22 -10.61 18.19 -6.59
CA GLU A 22 -10.12 17.80 -5.26
C GLU A 22 -11.08 16.74 -4.71
N THR A 23 -10.73 15.47 -4.88
CA THR A 23 -11.37 14.40 -4.11
C THR A 23 -10.87 14.53 -2.67
N GLU A 24 -11.74 14.35 -1.68
CA GLU A 24 -11.31 14.19 -0.30
C GLU A 24 -10.57 12.86 -0.18
N ILE A 25 -9.24 12.92 -0.25
CA ILE A 25 -8.32 11.76 -0.29
C ILE A 25 -8.21 11.12 1.11
N GLY A 26 -8.66 11.84 2.14
CA GLY A 26 -8.38 11.54 3.54
C GLY A 26 -6.90 11.71 3.86
N ASP A 27 -6.45 11.16 4.99
CA ASP A 27 -5.05 11.05 5.37
C ASP A 27 -4.64 9.57 5.56
N GLY A 28 -3.35 9.30 5.44
CA GLY A 28 -2.72 8.01 5.76
C GLY A 28 -2.16 7.97 7.18
N SER A 29 -2.65 8.82 8.09
CA SER A 29 -2.19 8.80 9.49
C SER A 29 -2.52 7.47 10.14
N PHE A 30 -1.73 7.05 11.12
CA PHE A 30 -2.03 5.83 11.85
C PHE A 30 -3.33 5.97 12.66
N ILE A 31 -4.24 4.99 12.57
CA ILE A 31 -5.36 4.85 13.51
C ILE A 31 -4.82 4.09 14.71
N ASP A 32 -4.80 4.73 15.87
CA ASP A 32 -4.54 4.04 17.14
C ASP A 32 -5.82 3.34 17.58
N PRO A 33 -5.87 2.00 17.57
CA PRO A 33 -7.06 1.25 18.00
C PRO A 33 -7.19 1.19 19.53
N THR A 34 -6.19 1.68 20.28
CA THR A 34 -6.32 1.78 21.73
C THR A 34 -7.31 2.89 22.09
N PRO A 35 -8.23 2.67 23.04
CA PRO A 35 -9.18 3.71 23.44
C PRO A 35 -8.40 4.90 23.98
N THR A 36 -8.52 6.06 23.34
CA THR A 36 -8.12 7.31 24.01
C THR A 36 -8.94 7.43 25.28
N PRO A 37 -8.32 7.65 26.46
CA PRO A 37 -9.05 8.05 27.64
C PRO A 37 -9.88 9.27 27.29
N ASP A 38 -11.19 9.24 27.57
CA ASP A 38 -12.15 10.30 27.24
C ASP A 38 -11.52 11.68 27.47
N PRO A 39 -11.37 12.52 26.42
CA PRO A 39 -11.11 13.93 26.66
C PRO A 39 -12.35 14.51 27.36
N GLU A 40 -12.12 15.36 28.36
CA GLU A 40 -13.18 16.07 29.08
C GLU A 40 -14.28 16.58 28.14
N PRO A 41 -15.56 16.55 28.56
CA PRO A 41 -16.70 16.80 27.69
C PRO A 41 -16.58 18.16 27.01
N LYS A 42 -16.32 18.14 25.69
CA LYS A 42 -16.42 19.33 24.85
C LYS A 42 -17.90 19.61 24.55
N PRO A 43 -18.36 20.87 24.62
CA PRO A 43 -19.69 21.22 24.14
C PRO A 43 -19.72 21.19 22.61
N ASP A 44 -20.80 20.60 22.07
CA ASP A 44 -21.21 20.40 20.67
C ASP A 44 -20.74 19.09 19.97
N PRO A 45 -21.64 18.12 19.71
CA PRO A 45 -21.29 16.89 19.01
C PRO A 45 -21.29 17.16 17.50
N LYS A 46 -20.10 17.27 16.90
CA LYS A 46 -19.92 16.60 15.61
C LYS A 46 -20.02 15.10 15.89
N PRO A 47 -20.60 14.27 15.00
CA PRO A 47 -20.48 12.83 15.15
C PRO A 47 -18.98 12.52 15.18
N GLU A 48 -18.47 12.12 16.34
CA GLU A 48 -17.10 11.63 16.44
C GLU A 48 -17.05 10.36 15.61
N GLU A 49 -16.10 10.29 14.67
CA GLU A 49 -15.91 9.08 13.89
C GLU A 49 -15.51 7.95 14.84
N VAL A 50 -16.32 6.89 14.87
CA VAL A 50 -16.11 5.76 15.77
C VAL A 50 -15.08 4.82 15.15
N ILE A 51 -14.04 4.46 15.91
CA ILE A 51 -13.09 3.42 15.52
C ILE A 51 -13.77 2.06 15.64
N ILE A 52 -13.81 1.31 14.54
CA ILE A 52 -14.38 -0.03 14.46
C ILE A 52 -13.24 -1.06 14.40
N THR A 53 -13.23 -1.99 15.34
CA THR A 53 -12.31 -3.14 15.40
C THR A 53 -13.03 -4.49 15.29
N ASP A 54 -14.37 -4.49 15.25
CA ASP A 54 -15.19 -5.68 15.03
C ASP A 54 -15.01 -6.20 13.59
N GLN A 55 -14.48 -7.41 13.46
CA GLN A 55 -14.10 -7.96 12.16
C GLN A 55 -15.31 -8.29 11.28
N ALA A 56 -16.49 -8.54 11.84
CA ALA A 56 -17.69 -8.80 11.05
C ALA A 56 -18.23 -7.51 10.42
N GLN A 57 -18.23 -6.41 11.16
CA GLN A 57 -18.58 -5.08 10.63
C GLN A 57 -17.58 -4.63 9.54
N ILE A 58 -16.29 -4.86 9.77
CA ILE A 58 -15.26 -4.55 8.76
C ILE A 58 -15.42 -5.42 7.51
N ALA A 59 -15.72 -6.72 7.67
CA ALA A 59 -15.99 -7.60 6.53
C ALA A 59 -17.18 -7.13 5.70
N GLU A 60 -18.26 -6.68 6.34
CA GLU A 60 -19.42 -6.12 5.64
C GLU A 60 -19.10 -4.79 4.93
N TYR A 61 -18.27 -3.95 5.55
CA TYR A 61 -17.74 -2.75 4.90
C TYR A 61 -16.96 -3.12 3.62
N ILE A 62 -16.02 -4.07 3.69
CA ILE A 62 -15.19 -4.52 2.57
C ILE A 62 -16.03 -5.02 1.39
N LYS A 63 -17.12 -5.77 1.63
CA LYS A 63 -18.02 -6.27 0.57
C LYS A 63 -18.60 -5.17 -0.32
N ASN A 64 -18.82 -3.98 0.23
CA ASN A 64 -19.33 -2.84 -0.53
C ASN A 64 -18.28 -2.20 -1.45
N HIS A 65 -17.02 -2.63 -1.32
CA HIS A 65 -15.89 -2.16 -2.11
C HIS A 65 -15.37 -3.22 -3.09
N ASN A 66 -16.20 -4.19 -3.49
CA ASN A 66 -15.84 -5.18 -4.51
C ASN A 66 -15.31 -4.54 -5.81
N GLY A 67 -14.17 -5.02 -6.30
CA GLY A 67 -13.51 -4.50 -7.51
C GLY A 67 -12.07 -4.98 -7.67
N VAL A 68 -11.50 -4.73 -8.86
CA VAL A 68 -10.07 -4.88 -9.11
C VAL A 68 -9.44 -3.50 -9.16
N TYR A 69 -8.37 -3.30 -8.42
CA TYR A 69 -7.74 -2.02 -8.15
C TYR A 69 -6.35 -1.98 -8.78
N TYR A 70 -6.13 -1.04 -9.69
CA TYR A 70 -4.93 -0.95 -10.50
C TYR A 70 -4.10 0.27 -10.14
N SER A 71 -2.79 0.06 -10.05
CA SER A 71 -1.85 1.15 -10.19
C SER A 71 -1.65 1.52 -11.65
N ARG A 72 -1.29 2.78 -11.88
CA ARG A 72 -0.85 3.28 -13.18
C ARG A 72 0.63 3.64 -13.13
N TYR A 73 1.40 3.03 -14.02
CA TYR A 73 2.81 3.32 -14.19
C TYR A 73 3.03 4.57 -15.06
N GLU A 74 4.26 5.10 -15.05
CA GLU A 74 4.63 6.31 -15.81
C GLU A 74 4.38 6.19 -17.32
N ASP A 75 4.40 4.98 -17.88
CA ASP A 75 4.12 4.68 -19.28
C ASP A 75 2.63 4.41 -19.57
N ASP A 76 1.75 4.80 -18.63
CA ASP A 76 0.30 4.54 -18.61
C ASP A 76 -0.09 3.05 -18.56
N SER A 77 0.88 2.14 -18.41
CA SER A 77 0.57 0.72 -18.18
C SER A 77 -0.12 0.53 -16.83
N LEU A 78 -0.95 -0.50 -16.75
CA LEU A 78 -1.72 -0.83 -15.55
C LEU A 78 -1.12 -2.06 -14.88
N GLY A 79 -1.07 -2.05 -13.56
CA GLY A 79 -0.71 -3.20 -12.74
C GLY A 79 -1.78 -3.45 -11.71
N VAL A 80 -2.31 -4.68 -11.65
CA VAL A 80 -3.21 -5.07 -10.55
C VAL A 80 -2.44 -4.92 -9.24
N ARG A 81 -2.99 -4.14 -8.30
CA ARG A 81 -2.44 -3.98 -6.95
C ARG A 81 -3.22 -4.78 -5.94
N TYR A 82 -4.54 -4.64 -5.96
CA TYR A 82 -5.44 -5.36 -5.08
C TYR A 82 -6.70 -5.80 -5.79
N ILE A 83 -7.30 -6.88 -5.32
CA ILE A 83 -8.63 -7.33 -5.70
C ILE A 83 -9.44 -7.47 -4.43
N ILE A 84 -10.61 -6.84 -4.37
CA ILE A 84 -11.58 -7.05 -3.30
C ILE A 84 -12.73 -7.85 -3.89
N ASP A 85 -12.89 -9.09 -3.45
CA ASP A 85 -13.98 -9.97 -3.89
C ASP A 85 -14.68 -10.57 -2.66
N ALA A 86 -15.95 -10.20 -2.49
CA ALA A 86 -16.72 -10.36 -1.26
C ALA A 86 -16.01 -9.70 -0.06
N ASP A 87 -15.74 -10.46 0.99
CA ASP A 87 -15.08 -9.97 2.22
C ASP A 87 -13.56 -10.16 2.19
N LYS A 88 -12.99 -10.58 1.05
CA LYS A 88 -11.58 -10.91 0.91
C LYS A 88 -10.83 -9.87 0.09
N ILE A 89 -9.59 -9.64 0.48
CA ILE A 89 -8.64 -8.79 -0.22
C ILE A 89 -7.50 -9.69 -0.71
N TYR A 90 -7.14 -9.58 -1.98
CA TYR A 90 -6.00 -10.26 -2.59
C TYR A 90 -5.02 -9.21 -3.10
N ASN A 91 -3.72 -9.51 -3.05
CA ASN A 91 -2.70 -8.67 -3.68
C ASN A 91 -2.64 -8.92 -5.20
N GLY A 92 -1.83 -8.13 -5.92
CA GLY A 92 -1.62 -8.24 -7.36
C GLY A 92 -1.04 -9.56 -7.86
N TYR A 93 -0.56 -10.42 -6.96
CA TYR A 93 -0.10 -11.78 -7.26
C TYR A 93 -1.19 -12.84 -7.06
N GLY A 94 -2.41 -12.42 -6.70
CA GLY A 94 -3.54 -13.30 -6.42
C GLY A 94 -3.46 -14.02 -5.06
N THR A 95 -2.60 -13.55 -4.14
CA THR A 95 -2.51 -14.09 -2.78
C THR A 95 -3.44 -13.32 -1.85
N GLU A 96 -4.22 -14.04 -1.04
CA GLU A 96 -5.08 -13.42 -0.03
C GLU A 96 -4.24 -12.65 1.01
N VAL A 97 -4.67 -11.42 1.31
CA VAL A 97 -4.05 -10.55 2.33
C VAL A 97 -4.60 -10.96 3.69
N ILE A 98 -3.88 -11.87 4.35
CA ILE A 98 -4.23 -12.35 5.69
C ILE A 98 -3.71 -11.36 6.74
N SER A 99 -4.61 -10.52 7.23
CA SER A 99 -4.29 -9.52 8.25
C SER A 99 -4.22 -10.11 9.65
N THR A 100 -3.30 -9.61 10.47
CA THR A 100 -3.32 -9.81 11.93
C THR A 100 -4.43 -8.99 12.58
N MET A 101 -4.66 -7.77 12.10
CA MET A 101 -5.73 -6.90 12.58
C MET A 101 -6.19 -5.95 11.48
N LYS A 102 -7.49 -5.65 11.45
CA LYS A 102 -8.05 -4.55 10.66
C LYS A 102 -8.74 -3.56 11.59
N THR A 103 -8.57 -2.28 11.30
CA THR A 103 -9.21 -1.17 12.01
C THR A 103 -9.83 -0.24 10.99
N LEU A 104 -11.08 0.18 11.21
CA LEU A 104 -11.82 1.06 10.31
C LEU A 104 -12.20 2.35 11.05
N LEU A 105 -11.95 3.50 10.43
CA LEU A 105 -12.40 4.82 10.87
C LEU A 105 -12.97 5.56 9.66
N GLY A 106 -14.27 5.84 9.65
CA GLY A 106 -14.91 6.45 8.48
C GLY A 106 -14.72 5.60 7.21
N ASN A 107 -14.03 6.16 6.19
CA ASN A 107 -13.70 5.48 4.94
C ASN A 107 -12.27 4.94 4.87
N LYS A 108 -11.57 4.91 6.01
CA LYS A 108 -10.16 4.55 6.13
C LYS A 108 -10.01 3.19 6.80
N LEU A 109 -9.61 2.21 6.01
CA LEU A 109 -9.32 0.85 6.48
C LEU A 109 -7.81 0.68 6.66
N GLN A 110 -7.38 0.54 7.92
CA GLN A 110 -6.02 0.19 8.27
C GLN A 110 -5.88 -1.32 8.43
N ILE A 111 -4.90 -1.91 7.75
CA ILE A 111 -4.63 -3.35 7.71
C ILE A 111 -3.21 -3.58 8.24
N TYR A 112 -3.12 -4.27 9.37
CA TYR A 112 -1.86 -4.65 10.01
C TYR A 112 -1.55 -6.13 9.78
N ILE A 113 -0.31 -6.43 9.42
CA ILE A 113 0.23 -7.78 9.27
C ILE A 113 1.50 -7.87 10.13
N GLU A 114 1.49 -8.78 11.10
CA GLU A 114 2.65 -9.07 11.93
C GLU A 114 3.70 -9.87 11.14
N GLY A 115 4.96 -9.44 11.25
CA GLY A 115 6.09 -10.09 10.61
C GLY A 115 6.29 -11.52 11.11
N LYS A 116 6.94 -12.35 10.29
CA LYS A 116 7.24 -13.74 10.65
C LYS A 116 8.25 -13.79 11.79
N LYS A 117 7.98 -14.64 12.78
CA LYS A 117 8.92 -14.91 13.87
C LYS A 117 10.09 -15.75 13.36
N SER A 118 11.29 -15.45 13.84
CA SER A 118 12.49 -16.24 13.52
C SER A 118 12.28 -17.71 13.92
N GLY A 119 12.37 -18.61 12.93
CA GLY A 119 12.28 -20.06 13.08
C GLY A 119 13.46 -20.74 12.37
N SER A 120 13.95 -21.83 12.95
CA SER A 120 15.31 -22.40 12.90
C SER A 120 15.90 -22.84 11.54
N SER A 121 15.45 -22.37 10.37
CA SER A 121 16.04 -22.82 9.08
C SER A 121 15.84 -21.91 7.85
N ALA A 122 15.65 -20.60 7.97
CA ALA A 122 15.66 -19.74 6.79
C ALA A 122 16.10 -18.30 7.09
N ASN A 123 16.77 -17.69 6.11
CA ASN A 123 16.93 -16.25 6.02
C ASN A 123 15.54 -15.64 5.78
N LEU A 124 14.90 -15.17 6.85
CA LEU A 124 13.54 -14.61 6.83
C LEU A 124 13.56 -13.07 6.75
N GLY A 125 14.71 -12.44 6.52
CA GLY A 125 14.97 -11.04 6.88
C GLY A 125 13.83 -10.09 6.54
N TYR A 126 13.54 -9.82 5.27
CA TYR A 126 12.43 -8.92 4.90
C TYR A 126 11.07 -9.38 5.45
N GLU A 127 10.81 -10.68 5.50
CA GLU A 127 9.56 -11.25 6.01
C GLU A 127 9.39 -11.10 7.53
N MET A 128 10.44 -10.69 8.26
CA MET A 128 10.39 -10.39 9.68
C MET A 128 9.84 -9.00 9.99
N ASN A 129 9.69 -8.13 8.99
CA ASN A 129 9.09 -6.82 9.18
C ASN A 129 7.58 -6.94 9.33
N ASP A 130 7.02 -6.12 10.21
CA ASP A 130 5.60 -5.83 10.20
C ASP A 130 5.23 -4.96 8.99
N GLU A 131 4.02 -5.16 8.46
CA GLU A 131 3.47 -4.37 7.37
C GLU A 131 2.18 -3.68 7.80
N MET A 132 2.00 -2.44 7.34
CA MET A 132 0.77 -1.69 7.53
C MET A 132 0.37 -0.99 6.25
N TYR A 133 -0.89 -1.19 5.87
CA TYR A 133 -1.52 -0.51 4.74
C TYR A 133 -2.72 0.27 5.22
N THR A 134 -2.89 1.48 4.68
CA THR A 134 -4.08 2.29 4.92
C THR A 134 -4.78 2.52 3.58
N PHE A 135 -5.99 1.98 3.47
CA PHE A 135 -6.86 2.15 2.31
C PHE A 135 -7.88 3.23 2.61
N ASN A 136 -7.75 4.39 1.96
CA ASN A 136 -8.80 5.40 1.97
C ASN A 136 -9.70 5.20 0.76
N PHE A 137 -10.95 4.79 1.01
CA PHE A 137 -11.92 4.57 -0.06
C PHE A 137 -12.53 5.89 -0.51
N GLY A 138 -12.19 6.29 -1.74
CA GLY A 138 -12.69 7.50 -2.37
C GLY A 138 -14.18 7.38 -2.76
N SER A 139 -14.87 8.52 -2.81
CA SER A 139 -16.25 8.60 -3.30
C SER A 139 -16.38 8.28 -4.80
N ASP A 140 -15.27 8.33 -5.54
CA ASP A 140 -15.14 7.87 -6.93
C ASP A 140 -14.98 6.35 -7.06
N GLY A 141 -14.94 5.63 -5.94
CA GLY A 141 -14.75 4.19 -5.84
C GLY A 141 -13.30 3.73 -5.86
N ASN A 142 -12.33 4.63 -6.06
CA ASN A 142 -10.91 4.32 -6.03
C ASN A 142 -10.40 4.10 -4.60
N ILE A 143 -9.19 3.55 -4.47
CA ILE A 143 -8.46 3.51 -3.19
C ILE A 143 -7.29 4.49 -3.27
N TYR A 144 -7.13 5.31 -2.24
CA TYR A 144 -5.89 6.05 -2.00
C TYR A 144 -5.08 5.29 -0.96
N LEU A 145 -4.04 4.63 -1.43
CA LEU A 145 -3.21 3.72 -0.66
C LEU A 145 -2.06 4.49 0.00
N PHE A 146 -1.93 4.34 1.30
CA PHE A 146 -0.77 4.75 2.06
C PHE A 146 -0.07 3.49 2.59
N ALA A 147 1.21 3.34 2.27
CA ALA A 147 2.04 2.27 2.81
C ALA A 147 2.78 2.82 4.03
N ASN A 148 2.49 2.25 5.19
CA ASN A 148 3.02 2.69 6.47
C ASN A 148 4.08 1.67 6.90
N ALA A 149 5.36 2.04 6.82
CA ALA A 149 6.42 1.16 7.34
C ALA A 149 6.40 1.16 8.88
N ILE A 150 6.73 0.00 9.46
CA ILE A 150 6.81 -0.18 10.90
C ILE A 150 8.24 -0.52 11.28
N PHE A 151 8.79 0.23 12.23
CA PHE A 151 10.11 -0.01 12.78
C PHE A 151 10.02 -0.64 14.15
N HIS A 152 10.72 -1.74 14.31
CA HIS A 152 10.95 -2.37 15.60
C HIS A 152 11.97 -1.56 16.38
N ARG A 153 11.88 -1.59 17.70
CA ARG A 153 12.81 -0.85 18.55
C ARG A 153 13.74 -1.80 19.28
N GLU A 154 15.00 -1.40 19.38
CA GLU A 154 15.95 -1.97 20.34
C GLU A 154 16.50 -0.86 21.23
N ASN A 155 17.13 -1.24 22.34
CA ASN A 155 17.75 -0.28 23.25
C ASN A 155 18.78 0.57 22.50
N TYR A 156 18.82 1.86 22.82
CA TYR A 156 19.77 2.77 22.20
C TYR A 156 21.21 2.30 22.42
N GLN A 157 21.97 2.24 21.32
CA GLN A 157 23.41 1.98 21.33
C GLN A 157 24.14 3.08 20.56
N LYS A 158 25.15 3.66 21.21
CA LYS A 158 25.93 4.81 20.72
C LYS A 158 27.08 4.37 19.80
N PRO A 159 27.48 5.23 18.85
CA PRO A 159 26.82 5.40 17.56
C PRO A 159 27.05 4.19 16.64
N THR A 160 26.02 3.77 15.91
CA THR A 160 26.19 2.98 14.68
C THR A 160 26.74 3.91 13.60
N THR A 161 27.82 3.50 12.95
CA THR A 161 28.40 4.22 11.79
C THR A 161 27.30 4.58 10.80
N GLY A 162 27.23 5.85 10.39
CA GLY A 162 26.25 6.34 9.41
C GLY A 162 25.01 7.04 10.00
N TYR A 163 24.95 7.19 11.33
CA TYR A 163 23.83 7.83 12.04
C TYR A 163 24.29 8.97 12.96
N GLU A 164 25.25 9.77 12.51
CA GLU A 164 25.79 10.93 13.23
C GLU A 164 24.98 12.21 12.95
N THR A 165 24.13 12.21 11.92
CA THR A 165 23.35 13.38 11.51
C THR A 165 22.19 13.63 12.47
N LYS A 166 22.27 14.73 13.21
CA LYS A 166 21.22 15.20 14.12
C LYS A 166 20.06 15.84 13.37
N ILE A 167 18.84 15.56 13.83
CA ILE A 167 17.62 16.17 13.31
C ILE A 167 16.97 17.01 14.41
N GLY A 168 16.91 18.32 14.17
CA GLY A 168 16.40 19.29 15.14
C GLY A 168 17.17 19.31 16.47
N GLU A 169 16.61 20.04 17.43
CA GLU A 169 17.10 20.09 18.81
C GLU A 169 16.55 18.90 19.63
N PRO A 170 17.21 18.52 20.74
CA PRO A 170 16.69 17.51 21.65
C PRO A 170 15.31 17.86 22.20
N ILE A 171 14.42 16.88 22.28
CA ILE A 171 13.07 17.00 22.86
C ILE A 171 13.01 16.13 24.12
N GLN A 172 12.77 16.73 25.28
CA GLN A 172 12.84 16.05 26.58
C GLN A 172 11.88 14.85 26.67
N GLU A 173 10.68 14.98 26.09
CA GLU A 173 9.65 13.95 26.06
C GLU A 173 10.08 12.71 25.25
N LEU A 174 11.00 12.85 24.29
CA LEU A 174 11.52 11.74 23.49
C LEU A 174 12.40 10.77 24.29
N ILE A 175 12.85 11.13 25.50
CA ILE A 175 13.58 10.20 26.37
C ILE A 175 12.77 8.92 26.64
N THR A 176 11.44 9.06 26.74
CA THR A 176 10.51 7.92 26.91
C THR A 176 10.61 6.92 25.75
N TYR A 177 10.92 7.44 24.55
CA TYR A 177 10.98 6.71 23.29
C TYR A 177 12.42 6.39 22.86
N SER A 178 13.41 6.54 23.75
CA SER A 178 14.80 6.26 23.42
C SER A 178 14.98 4.83 22.91
N GLY A 179 15.73 4.68 21.82
CA GLY A 179 15.94 3.42 21.13
C GLY A 179 16.48 3.61 19.72
N ASN A 180 16.94 2.50 19.14
CA ASN A 180 17.26 2.41 17.72
C ASN A 180 16.09 1.74 17.02
N TYR A 181 15.50 2.42 16.03
CA TYR A 181 14.33 1.94 15.32
C TYR A 181 14.75 1.36 13.97
N TYR A 182 14.45 0.08 13.74
CA TYR A 182 15.00 -0.71 12.64
C TYR A 182 13.96 -1.47 11.84
N TYR A 183 14.38 -1.86 10.63
CA TYR A 183 13.72 -2.81 9.74
C TYR A 183 14.77 -3.74 9.11
N TYR A 184 14.34 -4.82 8.48
CA TYR A 184 15.19 -5.69 7.66
C TYR A 184 15.00 -5.37 6.17
N ASP A 185 16.10 -5.18 5.43
CA ASP A 185 16.06 -4.95 4.00
C ASP A 185 15.94 -6.28 3.21
N TYR A 186 15.77 -6.20 1.88
CA TYR A 186 15.62 -7.35 0.97
C TYR A 186 16.83 -8.29 0.94
N ASP A 187 18.01 -7.82 1.34
CA ASP A 187 19.23 -8.61 1.51
C ASP A 187 19.38 -9.18 2.93
N ASP A 188 18.27 -9.16 3.69
CA ASP A 188 18.17 -9.58 5.09
C ASP A 188 19.02 -8.76 6.06
N THR A 189 19.56 -7.60 5.63
CA THR A 189 20.34 -6.73 6.50
C THR A 189 19.44 -5.89 7.39
N LYS A 190 19.75 -5.85 8.69
CA LYS A 190 19.12 -4.91 9.61
C LYS A 190 19.61 -3.50 9.30
N LYS A 191 18.67 -2.57 9.08
CA LYS A 191 18.92 -1.15 8.86
C LYS A 191 18.14 -0.31 9.86
N TYR A 192 18.71 0.81 10.29
CA TYR A 192 18.03 1.74 11.17
C TYR A 192 17.42 2.86 10.35
N TYR A 193 16.21 3.27 10.72
CA TYR A 193 15.61 4.45 10.14
C TYR A 193 15.93 5.68 11.00
N ILE A 194 15.68 5.59 12.31
CA ILE A 194 15.90 6.67 13.26
C ILE A 194 16.47 6.14 14.57
N LEU A 195 17.32 6.94 15.22
CA LEU A 195 17.80 6.67 16.58
C LEU A 195 17.39 7.83 17.47
N ILE A 196 17.00 7.50 18.70
CA ILE A 196 16.64 8.47 19.73
C ILE A 196 17.48 8.16 20.96
N ASP A 197 18.39 9.07 21.32
CA ASP A 197 19.28 8.85 22.44
C ASP A 197 18.62 9.14 23.80
N GLN A 198 19.40 8.94 24.87
CA GLN A 198 18.93 9.07 26.25
C GLN A 198 18.70 10.53 26.70
N ILE A 199 19.04 11.52 25.87
CA ILE A 199 18.73 12.94 26.13
C ILE A 199 17.63 13.45 25.19
N GLY A 200 17.01 12.58 24.39
CA GLY A 200 15.94 12.93 23.45
C GLY A 200 16.46 13.55 22.15
N GLN A 201 17.74 13.38 21.81
CA GLN A 201 18.27 13.77 20.51
C GLN A 201 17.95 12.70 19.47
N THR A 202 17.41 13.17 18.34
CA THR A 202 17.08 12.37 17.18
C THR A 202 18.21 12.35 16.15
N TYR A 203 18.47 11.17 15.58
CA TYR A 203 19.46 10.94 14.52
C TYR A 203 18.84 10.16 13.36
N ILE A 204 19.28 10.46 12.13
CA ILE A 204 18.86 9.77 10.91
C ILE A 204 20.08 9.41 10.05
N ASP A 205 19.89 8.54 9.06
CA ASP A 205 20.92 8.12 8.11
C ASP A 205 21.59 9.32 7.41
N GLU A 206 22.93 9.42 7.54
CA GLU A 206 23.75 10.48 6.94
C GLU A 206 23.67 10.53 5.41
N ASN A 207 23.33 9.41 4.77
CA ASN A 207 23.22 9.32 3.31
C ASN A 207 22.09 10.19 2.75
N LEU A 208 21.18 10.68 3.60
CA LEU A 208 20.10 11.58 3.19
C LEU A 208 20.57 12.99 2.82
N LYS A 209 21.81 13.39 3.16
CA LYS A 209 22.43 14.68 2.79
C LYS A 209 21.55 15.90 3.09
N ILE A 210 21.22 16.07 4.37
CA ILE A 210 20.26 17.05 4.87
C ILE A 210 20.93 18.39 5.16
N ASN A 211 20.32 19.50 4.71
CA ASN A 211 20.84 20.87 4.90
C ASN A 211 20.09 21.65 5.99
N TYR A 212 18.82 21.32 6.22
CA TYR A 212 17.97 21.93 7.23
C TYR A 212 17.08 20.83 7.81
N SER A 213 16.85 20.86 9.12
CA SER A 213 15.96 19.94 9.80
C SER A 213 15.26 20.60 10.98
N LYS A 214 14.05 20.11 11.28
CA LYS A 214 13.23 20.48 12.43
C LYS A 214 12.50 19.24 12.94
N THR A 215 12.34 19.15 14.26
CA THR A 215 11.55 18.13 14.94
C THR A 215 10.48 18.78 15.81
N GLU A 216 9.31 18.15 15.87
CA GLU A 216 8.22 18.50 16.78
C GLU A 216 7.60 17.21 17.31
N LEU A 217 7.15 17.19 18.57
CA LEU A 217 6.43 16.07 19.15
C LEU A 217 5.07 16.57 19.65
N SER A 218 4.00 15.90 19.21
CA SER A 218 2.64 16.19 19.68
C SER A 218 1.84 14.88 19.71
N ASN A 219 1.17 14.59 20.83
CA ASN A 219 0.32 13.41 20.99
C ASN A 219 0.98 12.09 20.52
N ASN A 220 2.22 11.84 20.93
CA ASN A 220 3.03 10.67 20.53
C ASN A 220 3.35 10.57 19.04
N VAL A 221 3.15 11.65 18.29
CA VAL A 221 3.55 11.78 16.88
C VAL A 221 4.78 12.67 16.79
N LEU A 222 5.90 12.08 16.37
CA LEU A 222 7.11 12.80 16.01
C LEU A 222 6.97 13.29 14.57
N ILE A 223 6.96 14.61 14.39
CA ILE A 223 6.97 15.26 13.09
C ILE A 223 8.42 15.64 12.78
N ILE A 224 8.94 15.11 11.69
CA ILE A 224 10.27 15.46 11.18
C ILE A 224 10.09 16.24 9.88
N SER A 225 10.73 17.40 9.78
CA SER A 225 10.77 18.17 8.55
C SER A 225 12.22 18.44 8.17
N TYR A 226 12.59 18.20 6.91
CA TYR A 226 13.95 18.44 6.45
C TYR A 226 14.04 18.75 4.96
N THR A 227 15.15 19.38 4.54
CA THR A 227 15.43 19.66 3.13
C THR A 227 16.69 18.94 2.70
N LYS A 228 16.58 18.11 1.66
CA LYS A 228 17.71 17.41 1.05
C LYS A 228 18.56 18.37 0.21
N THR A 229 19.84 18.05 0.08
CA THR A 229 20.70 18.67 -0.94
C THR A 229 20.06 18.54 -2.32
N GLY A 230 19.79 19.67 -2.98
CA GLY A 230 18.99 19.73 -4.20
C GLY A 230 17.62 20.39 -4.05
N GLY A 231 17.18 20.70 -2.83
CA GLY A 231 16.04 21.58 -2.54
C GLY A 231 14.70 20.86 -2.27
N THR A 232 14.66 19.53 -2.36
CA THR A 232 13.47 18.75 -2.01
C THR A 232 13.17 18.87 -0.52
N SER A 233 11.99 19.40 -0.18
CA SER A 233 11.51 19.49 1.19
C SER A 233 10.63 18.29 1.54
N ILE A 234 10.86 17.72 2.71
CA ILE A 234 10.17 16.51 3.20
C ILE A 234 9.61 16.82 4.58
N ARG A 235 8.37 16.41 4.83
CA ARG A 235 7.74 16.34 6.17
C ARG A 235 7.20 14.94 6.37
N GLU A 236 7.50 14.32 7.51
CA GLU A 236 7.12 12.94 7.84
C GLU A 236 6.49 12.92 9.23
N GLU A 237 5.42 12.15 9.38
CA GLU A 237 4.80 11.83 10.67
C GLU A 237 5.21 10.42 11.09
N LEU A 238 5.67 10.28 12.34
CA LEU A 238 6.12 9.02 12.92
C LEU A 238 5.39 8.79 14.25
N HIS A 239 4.55 7.77 14.31
CA HIS A 239 3.70 7.47 15.45
C HIS A 239 4.37 6.45 16.36
N PHE A 240 4.60 6.80 17.62
CA PHE A 240 5.03 5.82 18.62
C PHE A 240 3.81 5.02 19.07
N TYR A 241 3.87 3.70 18.86
CA TYR A 241 2.78 2.79 19.17
C TYR A 241 3.23 1.71 20.14
N ASP A 242 2.51 1.57 21.25
CA ASP A 242 2.72 0.52 22.25
C ASP A 242 1.53 -0.45 22.22
N LYS A 243 1.69 -1.56 21.49
CA LYS A 243 0.63 -2.56 21.31
C LYS A 243 0.18 -3.19 22.63
N GLU A 244 1.10 -3.36 23.58
CA GLU A 244 0.89 -4.19 24.78
C GLU A 244 0.89 -3.37 26.09
N GLY A 245 1.08 -2.06 26.01
CA GLY A 245 1.20 -1.19 27.20
C GLY A 245 2.46 -1.48 28.03
N ASN A 246 3.42 -2.22 27.47
CA ASN A 246 4.64 -2.68 28.14
C ASN A 246 5.85 -1.81 27.80
N LYS A 247 5.61 -0.67 27.13
CA LYS A 247 6.60 0.26 26.60
C LYS A 247 7.48 -0.33 25.52
N ASP A 248 7.11 -1.43 24.85
CA ASP A 248 7.79 -1.94 23.66
C ASP A 248 7.32 -1.19 22.40
N TYR A 249 7.67 0.10 22.36
CA TYR A 249 7.21 0.98 21.30
C TYR A 249 7.72 0.53 19.93
N LYS A 250 6.80 0.42 18.98
CA LYS A 250 7.08 0.44 17.55
C LYS A 250 6.96 1.87 17.04
N LEU A 251 7.67 2.17 15.97
CA LEU A 251 7.52 3.45 15.27
C LEU A 251 6.85 3.21 13.93
N ILE A 252 5.68 3.81 13.72
CA ILE A 252 4.88 3.62 12.53
C ILE A 252 4.96 4.89 11.68
N PHE A 253 5.38 4.75 10.43
CA PHE A 253 5.27 5.83 9.45
C PHE A 253 3.81 6.19 9.24
N GLY A 254 3.46 7.46 9.42
CA GLY A 254 2.16 8.02 9.07
C GLY A 254 2.23 8.67 7.70
N ASN A 255 1.76 9.91 7.61
CA ASN A 255 1.79 10.69 6.39
C ASN A 255 3.19 11.20 6.04
N THR A 256 3.47 11.26 4.74
CA THR A 256 4.67 11.91 4.19
C THR A 256 4.27 12.97 3.18
N TRP A 257 4.90 14.15 3.26
CA TRP A 257 4.77 15.22 2.29
C TRP A 257 6.11 15.47 1.61
N ILE A 258 6.09 15.59 0.29
CA ILE A 258 7.23 16.03 -0.51
C ILE A 258 6.84 17.33 -1.19
N ASN A 259 7.62 18.39 -0.97
CA ASN A 259 7.34 19.75 -1.46
C ASN A 259 5.89 20.19 -1.16
N ASN A 260 5.43 19.93 0.07
CA ASN A 260 4.08 20.19 0.57
C ASN A 260 2.95 19.38 -0.12
N GLN A 261 3.28 18.34 -0.88
CA GLN A 261 2.29 17.43 -1.45
C GLN A 261 2.26 16.13 -0.65
N LEU A 262 1.09 15.76 -0.14
CA LEU A 262 0.88 14.47 0.52
C LEU A 262 1.15 13.33 -0.47
N GLN A 263 1.87 12.31 -0.04
CA GLN A 263 2.26 11.16 -0.86
C GLN A 263 1.29 9.99 -0.63
N TYR A 264 0.75 9.42 -1.71
CA TYR A 264 -0.15 8.26 -1.70
C TYR A 264 -0.23 7.65 -3.10
N GLU A 265 -0.50 6.36 -3.22
CA GLU A 265 -0.75 5.72 -4.52
C GLU A 265 -2.26 5.73 -4.81
N THR A 266 -2.67 6.22 -5.98
CA THR A 266 -4.08 6.11 -6.41
C THR A 266 -4.29 4.78 -7.12
N LEU A 267 -5.23 3.98 -6.61
CA LEU A 267 -5.62 2.71 -7.20
C LEU A 267 -6.97 2.83 -7.90
N ILE A 268 -6.96 2.68 -9.22
CA ILE A 268 -8.13 2.86 -10.07
C ILE A 268 -8.99 1.60 -10.04
N LYS A 269 -10.27 1.76 -9.70
CA LYS A 269 -11.22 0.65 -9.62
C LYS A 269 -11.77 0.23 -10.98
N HIS A 270 -11.83 -1.07 -11.21
CA HIS A 270 -12.49 -1.73 -12.34
C HIS A 270 -13.35 -2.92 -11.88
N ASN A 271 -14.11 -3.52 -12.80
CA ASN A 271 -15.00 -4.65 -12.53
C ASN A 271 -14.23 -5.92 -12.13
N LEU A 272 -14.89 -6.77 -11.33
CA LEU A 272 -14.35 -8.06 -10.90
C LEU A 272 -14.22 -9.08 -12.03
N PHE A 273 -13.14 -9.88 -11.96
CA PHE A 273 -12.95 -11.03 -12.83
C PHE A 273 -13.89 -12.19 -12.49
N SER A 274 -14.27 -12.33 -11.21
CA SER A 274 -15.05 -13.47 -10.73
C SER A 274 -16.41 -13.65 -11.42
N THR A 275 -17.01 -12.55 -11.89
CA THR A 275 -18.22 -12.56 -12.75
C THR A 275 -18.03 -13.38 -14.04
N TYR A 276 -16.80 -13.49 -14.52
CA TYR A 276 -16.42 -14.10 -15.79
C TYR A 276 -15.65 -15.42 -15.61
N ASN A 277 -15.59 -15.94 -14.37
CA ASN A 277 -14.82 -17.15 -14.04
C ASN A 277 -15.15 -18.33 -14.96
N GLY A 278 -14.10 -18.96 -15.49
CA GLY A 278 -14.21 -20.16 -16.31
C GLY A 278 -13.12 -20.29 -17.35
N VAL A 279 -13.16 -21.41 -18.06
CA VAL A 279 -12.28 -21.69 -19.19
C VAL A 279 -13.10 -21.57 -20.47
N TYR A 280 -12.65 -20.77 -21.43
CA TYR A 280 -13.31 -20.52 -22.70
C TYR A 280 -12.40 -20.99 -23.84
N LYS A 281 -12.91 -21.84 -24.73
CA LYS A 281 -12.12 -22.43 -25.81
C LYS A 281 -12.71 -22.16 -27.18
N SER A 282 -11.85 -21.94 -28.17
CA SER A 282 -12.22 -21.95 -29.59
C SER A 282 -12.62 -23.36 -30.04
N ALA A 283 -13.40 -23.45 -31.12
CA ALA A 283 -13.87 -24.73 -31.65
C ALA A 283 -12.73 -25.67 -32.09
N ASP A 284 -11.61 -25.11 -32.55
CA ASP A 284 -10.40 -25.84 -32.94
C ASP A 284 -9.45 -26.12 -31.75
N GLY A 285 -9.77 -25.63 -30.54
CA GLY A 285 -8.97 -25.81 -29.33
C GLY A 285 -7.65 -25.03 -29.29
N THR A 286 -7.33 -24.22 -30.30
CA THR A 286 -6.04 -23.51 -30.39
C THR A 286 -5.97 -22.28 -29.48
N THR A 287 -7.12 -21.70 -29.16
CA THR A 287 -7.24 -20.52 -28.28
C THR A 287 -8.01 -20.88 -27.03
N THR A 288 -7.35 -20.73 -25.88
CA THR A 288 -8.00 -20.87 -24.56
C THR A 288 -7.81 -19.58 -23.75
N LEU A 289 -8.92 -19.01 -23.29
CA LEU A 289 -8.97 -17.96 -22.26
C LEU A 289 -9.34 -18.62 -20.93
N THR A 290 -8.54 -18.41 -19.89
CA THR A 290 -8.81 -18.85 -18.53
C THR A 290 -9.02 -17.62 -17.66
N VAL A 291 -10.20 -17.50 -17.05
CA VAL A 291 -10.53 -16.44 -16.11
C VAL A 291 -10.73 -17.04 -14.73
N THR A 292 -10.02 -16.47 -13.76
CA THR A 292 -10.10 -16.80 -12.34
C THR A 292 -10.44 -15.54 -11.55
N THR A 293 -10.74 -15.69 -10.26
CA THR A 293 -11.05 -14.55 -9.38
C THR A 293 -9.96 -13.48 -9.38
N THR A 294 -8.70 -13.88 -9.58
CA THR A 294 -7.55 -12.99 -9.42
C THR A 294 -6.81 -12.67 -10.71
N ASP A 295 -7.14 -13.33 -11.82
CA ASP A 295 -6.42 -13.14 -13.09
C ASP A 295 -7.24 -13.61 -14.30
N ALA A 296 -6.90 -13.12 -15.48
CA ALA A 296 -7.40 -13.60 -16.76
C ALA A 296 -6.26 -13.73 -17.79
N GLN A 297 -6.12 -14.93 -18.36
CA GLN A 297 -5.00 -15.28 -19.24
C GLN A 297 -5.48 -15.90 -20.55
N ILE A 298 -4.82 -15.59 -21.66
CA ILE A 298 -5.04 -16.26 -22.94
C ILE A 298 -3.80 -17.02 -23.40
N THR A 299 -4.02 -18.19 -23.99
CA THR A 299 -2.96 -19.05 -24.54
C THR A 299 -2.05 -18.27 -25.49
N GLY A 300 -0.73 -18.43 -25.29
CA GLY A 300 0.29 -17.81 -26.13
C GLY A 300 0.69 -16.39 -25.71
N VAL A 301 -0.10 -15.71 -24.87
CA VAL A 301 0.31 -14.45 -24.24
C VAL A 301 0.96 -14.80 -22.90
N ARG A 302 2.26 -14.52 -22.77
CA ARG A 302 3.04 -14.80 -21.56
C ARG A 302 3.76 -13.56 -21.10
N TYR A 303 3.74 -13.35 -19.78
CA TYR A 303 4.49 -12.31 -19.05
C TYR A 303 4.17 -10.88 -19.53
N SER A 304 4.30 -9.90 -18.65
CA SER A 304 4.07 -8.47 -18.96
C SER A 304 2.67 -8.16 -19.53
N TYR A 305 1.62 -8.76 -18.97
CA TYR A 305 0.25 -8.41 -19.34
C TYR A 305 -0.58 -7.92 -18.15
N ALA A 306 -1.63 -7.16 -18.44
CA ALA A 306 -2.62 -6.71 -17.46
C ALA A 306 -4.03 -6.95 -18.00
N PRO A 307 -4.84 -7.84 -17.38
CA PRO A 307 -6.26 -7.94 -17.68
C PRO A 307 -6.99 -6.74 -17.07
N VAL A 308 -8.01 -6.21 -17.74
CA VAL A 308 -8.88 -5.13 -17.26
C VAL A 308 -10.31 -5.40 -17.72
N VAL A 309 -11.28 -5.30 -16.81
CA VAL A 309 -12.69 -5.47 -17.15
C VAL A 309 -13.45 -4.16 -17.00
N THR A 310 -14.18 -3.79 -18.06
CA THR A 310 -15.10 -2.65 -18.09
C THR A 310 -16.41 -3.11 -18.70
N GLY A 311 -17.47 -3.17 -17.89
CA GLY A 311 -18.74 -3.77 -18.32
C GLY A 311 -18.53 -5.24 -18.70
N ASN A 312 -19.05 -5.66 -19.87
CA ASN A 312 -18.92 -7.03 -20.42
C ASN A 312 -17.62 -7.25 -21.23
N THR A 313 -16.68 -6.30 -21.22
CA THR A 313 -15.45 -6.40 -22.02
C THR A 313 -14.24 -6.60 -21.11
N LEU A 314 -13.52 -7.71 -21.31
CA LEU A 314 -12.18 -7.92 -20.78
C LEU A 314 -11.16 -7.52 -21.85
N THR A 315 -10.20 -6.69 -21.49
CA THR A 315 -9.01 -6.40 -22.32
C THR A 315 -7.78 -6.93 -21.60
N ILE A 316 -7.00 -7.78 -22.24
CA ILE A 316 -5.66 -8.14 -21.77
C ILE A 316 -4.66 -7.28 -22.55
N TYR A 317 -4.05 -6.32 -21.87
CA TYR A 317 -2.97 -5.50 -22.41
C TYR A 317 -1.67 -6.29 -22.34
N GLN A 318 -1.01 -6.53 -23.46
CA GLN A 318 0.32 -7.13 -23.52
C GLN A 318 1.34 -6.03 -23.77
N TYR A 319 2.20 -5.76 -22.79
CA TYR A 319 3.21 -4.71 -22.86
C TYR A 319 4.51 -5.23 -23.50
N SER A 320 5.02 -4.51 -24.50
CA SER A 320 6.29 -4.80 -25.15
C SER A 320 7.03 -3.52 -25.50
N SER A 321 8.25 -3.38 -24.99
CA SER A 321 9.13 -2.24 -25.34
C SER A 321 9.62 -2.29 -26.80
N LYS A 322 9.54 -3.45 -27.47
CA LYS A 322 9.98 -3.63 -28.86
C LYS A 322 8.86 -3.50 -29.88
N GLU A 323 7.69 -4.02 -29.56
CA GLU A 323 6.58 -4.16 -30.50
C GLU A 323 5.38 -3.25 -30.16
N GLY A 324 5.49 -2.46 -29.08
CA GLY A 324 4.39 -1.67 -28.54
C GLY A 324 3.38 -2.52 -27.78
N THR A 325 2.43 -1.84 -27.13
CA THR A 325 1.34 -2.49 -26.40
C THR A 325 0.35 -3.11 -27.37
N LYS A 326 0.02 -4.40 -27.18
CA LYS A 326 -1.03 -5.10 -27.92
C LYS A 326 -2.25 -5.28 -27.04
N GLU A 327 -3.43 -5.14 -27.63
CA GLU A 327 -4.69 -5.33 -26.93
C GLU A 327 -5.36 -6.62 -27.39
N HIS A 328 -5.68 -7.49 -26.43
CA HIS A 328 -6.45 -8.71 -26.64
C HIS A 328 -7.83 -8.51 -26.03
N LYS A 329 -8.87 -8.31 -26.85
CA LYS A 329 -10.21 -7.92 -26.38
C LYS A 329 -11.18 -9.09 -26.41
N PHE A 330 -11.91 -9.27 -25.34
CA PHE A 330 -12.93 -10.30 -25.17
C PHE A 330 -14.24 -9.64 -24.79
N VAL A 331 -15.26 -9.80 -25.63
CA VAL A 331 -16.62 -9.35 -25.32
C VAL A 331 -17.43 -10.56 -24.93
N PHE A 332 -17.84 -10.63 -23.66
CA PHE A 332 -18.65 -11.74 -23.16
C PHE A 332 -20.14 -11.55 -23.52
N SER A 333 -20.82 -12.66 -23.81
CA SER A 333 -22.27 -12.68 -23.93
C SER A 333 -22.96 -12.32 -22.61
N ASP A 334 -24.24 -12.00 -22.66
CA ASP A 334 -24.99 -11.63 -21.46
C ASP A 334 -25.04 -12.76 -20.42
N ASP A 335 -25.24 -14.00 -20.89
CA ASP A 335 -25.20 -15.23 -20.09
C ASP A 335 -23.79 -15.71 -19.72
N LYS A 336 -22.75 -15.01 -20.20
CA LYS A 336 -21.33 -15.30 -19.95
C LYS A 336 -20.88 -16.70 -20.40
N MET A 337 -21.67 -17.37 -21.25
CA MET A 337 -21.35 -18.68 -21.81
C MET A 337 -20.48 -18.60 -23.06
N LYS A 338 -20.39 -17.43 -23.68
CA LYS A 338 -19.55 -17.16 -24.85
C LYS A 338 -18.71 -15.91 -24.66
N ALA A 339 -17.59 -15.86 -25.37
CA ALA A 339 -16.80 -14.65 -25.55
C ALA A 339 -16.36 -14.52 -27.01
N THR A 340 -16.45 -13.32 -27.57
CA THR A 340 -15.81 -12.99 -28.85
C THR A 340 -14.45 -12.39 -28.58
N TYR A 341 -13.39 -13.09 -28.99
CA TYR A 341 -12.01 -12.62 -28.88
C TYR A 341 -11.60 -11.90 -30.17
N THR A 342 -11.25 -10.62 -30.06
CA THR A 342 -10.59 -9.84 -31.12
C THR A 342 -9.09 -9.82 -30.86
N LYS A 343 -8.33 -10.43 -31.77
CA LYS A 343 -6.86 -10.47 -31.76
C LYS A 343 -6.27 -9.08 -32.05
N PRO A 344 -4.98 -8.84 -31.74
CA PRO A 344 -4.31 -7.59 -32.07
C PRO A 344 -4.30 -7.23 -33.56
N ASP A 345 -4.39 -8.23 -34.44
CA ASP A 345 -4.49 -8.03 -35.90
C ASP A 345 -5.91 -7.69 -36.39
N GLY A 346 -6.88 -7.62 -35.48
CA GLY A 346 -8.29 -7.33 -35.77
C GLY A 346 -9.14 -8.55 -36.13
N THR A 347 -8.55 -9.74 -36.29
CA THR A 347 -9.31 -10.97 -36.55
C THR A 347 -10.07 -11.43 -35.29
N THR A 348 -11.20 -12.10 -35.49
CA THR A 348 -12.07 -12.54 -34.39
C THR A 348 -12.17 -14.05 -34.28
N VAL A 349 -12.34 -14.54 -33.05
CA VAL A 349 -12.53 -15.96 -32.72
C VAL A 349 -13.65 -16.07 -31.68
N GLU A 350 -14.63 -16.95 -31.89
CA GLU A 350 -15.62 -17.28 -30.87
C GLU A 350 -15.03 -18.30 -29.88
N LEU A 351 -15.18 -18.02 -28.59
CA LEU A 351 -14.80 -18.90 -27.49
C LEU A 351 -16.05 -19.32 -26.71
N ASN A 352 -16.16 -20.61 -26.44
CA ASN A 352 -17.27 -21.19 -25.69
C ASN A 352 -16.79 -21.63 -24.30
N LYS A 353 -17.54 -21.25 -23.26
CA LYS A 353 -17.27 -21.65 -21.89
C LYS A 353 -17.37 -23.17 -21.78
N GLN A 354 -16.35 -23.78 -21.18
CA GLN A 354 -16.34 -25.20 -20.88
C GLN A 354 -17.17 -25.44 -19.62
N GLN A 355 -18.00 -26.48 -19.64
CA GLN A 355 -18.81 -26.89 -18.49
C GLN A 355 -17.96 -27.45 -17.36
#